data_AF-Q50K89-F1
#
_entry.id   AF-Q50K89-F1
#
_cell.length_a   1.000
_cell.length_b   1.000
_cell.length_c   1.000
_cell.angle_alpha   90.00
_cell.angle_beta   90.00
_cell.angle_gamma   90.00
#
_symmetry.space_group_name_H-M   'P 1'
#
loop_
_entity.id
_entity.type
_entity.pdbx_description
1 polymer ?
#
loop_
_entity_poly.entity_id
_entity_poly.type
_entity_poly.pdbx_seq_one_letter_code
_entity_poly.pdbx_strand_id
1 'polypeptide(L)'
;KSAGGATSGCYWTNYLNALDQPLLHTCPGDEVMNGMMSYHDNRAEDRRFMLQCCRVANMVPRNCYYTDFVNNWDRPMIFNVPSGRAIKGVYSVHNNRA
;
A
#
# COMPACT_ATOMS: atom_id res chain seq x y z
N LYS A 1 23.54 12.93 -4.06
CA LYS A 1 22.10 12.94 -3.69
C LYS A 1 21.36 12.19 -4.77
N SER A 2 20.77 11.03 -4.49
CA SER A 2 19.94 10.34 -5.48
C SER A 2 18.62 11.10 -5.56
N ALA A 3 18.37 11.80 -6.66
CA ALA A 3 17.10 12.49 -6.87
C ALA A 3 15.99 11.43 -6.97
N GLY A 4 14.94 11.55 -6.15
CA GLY A 4 13.73 10.74 -6.32
C GLY A 4 13.12 11.03 -7.70
N GLY A 5 12.75 9.98 -8.43
CA GLY A 5 12.11 10.15 -9.74
C GLY A 5 10.75 10.83 -9.61
N ALA A 6 10.43 11.74 -10.53
CA ALA A 6 9.13 12.39 -10.56
C ALA A 6 8.03 11.36 -10.89
N THR A 7 6.92 11.40 -10.14
CA THR A 7 5.75 10.55 -10.37
C THR A 7 4.83 11.15 -11.44
N SER A 8 4.25 10.30 -12.29
CA SER A 8 3.27 10.71 -13.31
C SER A 8 2.23 9.61 -13.55
N GLY A 9 1.15 9.94 -14.27
CA GLY A 9 0.11 8.96 -14.62
C GLY A 9 -0.58 8.34 -13.41
N CYS A 10 -0.68 9.09 -12.31
CA CYS A 10 -1.23 8.59 -11.06
C CYS A 10 -2.74 8.36 -11.15
N TYR A 11 -3.23 7.26 -10.60
CA TYR A 11 -4.65 7.00 -10.47
C TYR A 11 -4.96 6.28 -9.15
N TRP A 12 -6.15 6.53 -8.61
CA TRP A 12 -6.69 5.79 -7.48
C TRP A 12 -7.36 4.51 -7.97
N THR A 13 -7.10 3.39 -7.30
CA THR A 13 -7.88 2.17 -7.47
C THR A 13 -9.29 2.37 -6.91
N ASN A 14 -10.23 1.50 -7.25
CA ASN A 14 -11.42 1.29 -6.41
C ASN A 14 -11.02 0.67 -5.07
N TYR A 15 -11.98 0.49 -4.15
CA TYR A 15 -11.73 -0.28 -2.93
C TYR A 15 -11.29 -1.70 -3.27
N LEU A 16 -10.14 -2.09 -2.73
CA LEU A 16 -9.42 -3.32 -3.07
C LEU A 16 -9.85 -4.52 -2.22
N ASN A 17 -10.41 -4.27 -1.05
CA ASN A 17 -11.01 -5.27 -0.18
C ASN A 17 -12.43 -4.87 0.21
N ALA A 18 -13.24 -5.86 0.60
CA ALA A 18 -14.48 -5.64 1.36
C ALA A 18 -14.14 -5.47 2.85
N LEU A 19 -15.12 -5.09 3.67
CA LEU A 19 -14.99 -5.22 5.12
C LEU A 19 -14.83 -6.70 5.47
N ASP A 20 -14.16 -6.95 6.57
CA ASP A 20 -13.81 -8.27 7.09
C ASP A 20 -12.95 -9.12 6.15
N GLN A 21 -12.27 -8.50 5.18
CA GLN A 21 -11.46 -9.19 4.18
C GLN A 21 -10.04 -8.64 4.13
N PRO A 22 -9.04 -9.51 3.92
CA PRO A 22 -7.66 -9.09 3.79
C PRO A 22 -7.47 -8.13 2.60
N LEU A 23 -6.51 -7.23 2.73
CA LEU A 23 -6.00 -6.46 1.59
C LEU A 23 -4.84 -7.23 0.96
N LEU A 24 -4.89 -7.42 -0.37
CA LEU A 24 -3.74 -7.89 -1.13
C LEU A 24 -3.71 -7.18 -2.48
N HIS A 25 -2.78 -6.25 -2.66
CA HIS A 25 -2.64 -5.54 -3.92
C HIS A 25 -1.20 -5.13 -4.22
N THR A 26 -0.84 -5.19 -5.49
CA THR A 26 0.43 -4.68 -6.04
C THR A 26 0.10 -3.81 -7.24
N CYS A 27 0.62 -2.58 -7.27
CA CYS A 27 0.47 -1.68 -8.40
C CYS A 27 1.01 -2.35 -9.69
N PRO A 28 0.27 -2.28 -10.81
CA PRO A 28 0.58 -3.04 -12.01
C PRO A 28 1.84 -2.53 -12.71
N GLY A 29 2.43 -3.38 -13.56
CA GLY A 29 3.58 -3.01 -14.40
C GLY A 29 4.74 -2.42 -13.60
N ASP A 30 5.25 -1.27 -14.06
CA ASP A 30 6.37 -0.56 -13.44
C ASP A 30 5.93 0.52 -12.43
N GLU A 31 4.67 0.47 -12.01
CA GLU A 31 4.11 1.48 -11.11
C GLU A 31 4.44 1.19 -9.65
N VAL A 32 4.42 2.25 -8.85
CA VAL A 32 4.63 2.25 -7.40
C VAL A 32 3.43 2.87 -6.70
N MET A 33 3.25 2.52 -5.44
CA MET A 33 2.29 3.14 -4.55
C MET A 33 2.79 4.51 -4.11
N ASN A 34 1.98 5.54 -4.34
CA ASN A 34 2.25 6.92 -3.91
C ASN A 34 1.22 7.45 -2.89
N GLY A 35 0.20 6.64 -2.55
CA GLY A 35 -0.83 7.02 -1.61
C GLY A 35 -1.71 5.85 -1.18
N MET A 36 -2.32 5.98 0.00
CA MET A 36 -3.35 5.08 0.53
C MET A 36 -4.51 5.92 1.04
N MET A 37 -5.72 5.46 0.79
CA MET A 37 -6.94 6.00 1.38
C MET A 37 -7.72 4.84 1.98
N SER A 38 -8.38 5.07 3.11
CA SER A 38 -9.19 4.06 3.75
C SER A 38 -10.52 4.61 4.22
N TYR A 39 -11.55 3.78 4.17
CA TYR A 39 -12.83 4.00 4.82
C TYR A 39 -12.96 3.02 5.98
N HIS A 40 -13.31 3.54 7.16
CA HIS A 40 -13.55 2.75 8.37
C HIS A 40 -15.06 2.63 8.61
N ASP A 41 -15.51 1.42 8.96
CA ASP A 41 -16.87 1.17 9.41
C ASP A 41 -16.87 0.74 10.88
N ASN A 42 -17.59 1.48 11.73
CA ASN A 42 -17.62 1.20 13.18
C ASN A 42 -18.51 0.01 13.57
N ARG A 43 -19.31 -0.56 12.65
CA ARG A 43 -20.09 -1.77 12.97
C ARG A 43 -19.23 -3.01 12.78
N ALA A 44 -18.39 -3.01 11.75
CA ALA A 44 -17.39 -4.04 11.51
C ALA A 44 -16.11 -3.81 12.33
N GLU A 45 -15.83 -2.57 12.74
CA GLU A 45 -14.54 -2.13 13.28
C GLU A 45 -13.36 -2.50 12.35
N ASP A 46 -13.59 -2.31 11.04
CA ASP A 46 -12.64 -2.67 9.98
C ASP A 46 -12.54 -1.58 8.89
N ARG A 47 -11.51 -1.68 8.06
CA ARG A 47 -11.18 -0.73 6.99
C ARG A 47 -11.18 -1.38 5.61
N ARG A 48 -11.75 -0.65 4.66
CA ARG A 48 -11.54 -0.90 3.22
C ARG A 48 -10.53 0.09 2.67
N PHE A 49 -9.67 -0.36 1.77
CA PHE A 49 -8.53 0.43 1.27
C PHE A 49 -8.57 0.68 -0.23
N MET A 50 -8.12 1.87 -0.62
CA MET A 50 -7.79 2.26 -1.99
C MET A 50 -6.31 2.64 -2.01
N LEU A 51 -5.61 2.32 -3.10
CA LEU A 51 -4.22 2.70 -3.30
C LEU A 51 -4.11 3.66 -4.49
N GLN A 52 -3.15 4.58 -4.43
CA GLN A 52 -2.77 5.38 -5.58
C GLN A 52 -1.53 4.76 -6.22
N CYS A 53 -1.67 4.35 -7.48
CA CYS A 53 -0.57 3.83 -8.28
C CYS A 53 -0.09 4.89 -9.25
N CYS A 54 1.23 5.03 -9.39
CA CYS A 54 1.88 6.02 -10.24
C CYS A 54 3.07 5.41 -10.97
N ARG A 55 3.36 5.90 -12.18
CA ARG A 55 4.65 5.65 -12.84
C ARG A 55 5.72 6.54 -12.24
N VAL A 56 6.96 6.07 -12.27
CA VAL A 56 8.14 6.86 -11.86
C VAL A 56 9.03 7.06 -13.08
N ALA A 57 9.33 8.31 -13.42
CA ALA A 57 10.12 8.63 -14.60
C ALA A 57 11.50 7.96 -14.55
N ASN A 58 11.86 7.24 -15.62
CA ASN A 58 13.15 6.58 -15.80
C ASN A 58 13.51 5.56 -14.71
N MET A 59 12.52 5.01 -14.00
CA MET A 59 12.73 4.02 -12.94
C MET A 59 11.78 2.84 -13.10
N VAL A 60 12.31 1.65 -12.86
CA VAL A 60 11.55 0.39 -12.86
C VAL A 60 11.77 -0.30 -11.52
N PRO A 61 10.71 -0.61 -10.75
CA PRO A 61 10.83 -1.38 -9.53
C PRO A 61 11.39 -2.78 -9.82
N ARG A 62 12.45 -3.16 -9.10
CA ARG A 62 13.08 -4.49 -9.20
C ARG A 62 13.31 -5.05 -7.80
N ASN A 63 13.49 -6.38 -7.71
CA ASN A 63 13.78 -7.07 -6.45
C ASN A 63 12.72 -6.77 -5.36
N CYS A 64 11.44 -6.84 -5.74
CA CYS A 64 10.33 -6.64 -4.81
C CYS A 64 10.28 -7.77 -3.77
N TYR A 65 9.99 -7.42 -2.53
CA TYR A 65 9.78 -8.38 -1.44
C TYR A 65 8.74 -7.82 -0.47
N TYR A 66 8.10 -8.72 0.29
CA TYR A 66 7.29 -8.34 1.44
C TYR A 66 8.18 -8.17 2.67
N THR A 67 7.94 -7.12 3.44
CA THR A 67 8.46 -7.03 4.81
C THR A 67 7.67 -7.96 5.72
N ASP A 68 8.13 -8.13 6.95
CA ASP A 68 7.26 -8.59 8.03
C ASP A 68 6.11 -7.58 8.26
N PHE A 69 5.11 -7.97 9.06
CA PHE A 69 4.03 -7.08 9.45
C PHE A 69 4.60 -5.80 10.11
N VAL A 70 4.24 -4.65 9.55
CA VAL A 70 4.75 -3.33 9.95
C VAL A 70 4.20 -2.91 11.32
N ASN A 71 3.03 -3.40 11.68
CA ASN A 71 2.39 -3.19 12.98
C ASN A 71 1.74 -4.49 13.46
N ASN A 72 1.44 -4.53 14.75
CA ASN A 72 0.51 -5.51 15.31
C ASN A 72 -0.93 -4.96 15.24
N TRP A 73 -1.94 -5.79 15.52
CA TRP A 73 -3.36 -5.40 15.65
C TRP A 73 -3.52 -4.08 16.41
N ASP A 74 -4.50 -3.26 16.04
CA ASP A 74 -4.89 -1.98 16.68
C ASP A 74 -3.76 -0.95 16.91
N ARG A 75 -2.53 -1.24 16.51
CA ARG A 75 -1.39 -0.36 16.66
C ARG A 75 -1.22 0.52 15.42
N PRO A 76 -0.68 1.74 15.58
CA PRO A 76 -0.37 2.58 14.44
C PRO A 76 0.59 1.88 13.47
N MET A 77 0.32 2.04 12.17
CA MET A 77 1.22 1.59 11.11
C MET A 77 2.17 2.74 10.74
N ILE A 78 3.46 2.60 11.06
CA ILE A 78 4.51 3.55 10.70
C ILE A 78 5.59 2.80 9.94
N PHE A 79 5.79 3.13 8.66
CA PHE A 79 6.83 2.52 7.84
C PHE A 79 7.65 3.59 7.13
N ASN A 80 8.98 3.52 7.29
CA ASN A 80 9.93 4.37 6.59
C ASN A 80 10.60 3.57 5.49
N VAL A 81 10.44 4.02 4.25
CA VAL A 81 11.02 3.35 3.09
C VAL A 81 12.52 3.67 3.01
N PRO A 82 13.41 2.66 2.95
CA PRO A 82 14.84 2.91 2.79
C PRO A 82 15.15 3.68 1.49
N SER A 83 16.24 4.45 1.50
CA SER A 83 16.70 5.17 0.31
C SER A 83 16.88 4.23 -0.89
N GLY A 84 16.39 4.64 -2.05
CA GLY A 84 16.43 3.83 -3.28
C GLY A 84 15.37 2.73 -3.36
N ARG A 85 14.42 2.68 -2.42
CA ARG A 85 13.24 1.79 -2.49
C ARG A 85 11.95 2.59 -2.62
N ALA A 86 10.89 1.91 -3.05
CA ALA A 86 9.53 2.41 -3.12
C ALA A 86 8.57 1.32 -2.65
N ILE A 87 7.39 1.71 -2.20
CA ILE A 87 6.31 0.75 -1.92
C ILE A 87 5.64 0.42 -3.24
N LYS A 88 5.47 -0.87 -3.55
CA LYS A 88 4.77 -1.33 -4.76
C LYS A 88 3.38 -1.89 -4.46
N GLY A 89 3.19 -2.42 -3.26
CA GLY A 89 1.98 -3.11 -2.87
C GLY A 89 1.88 -3.25 -1.36
N VAL A 90 0.72 -3.71 -0.92
CA VAL A 90 0.37 -3.90 0.49
C VAL A 90 -0.35 -5.23 0.63
N TYR A 91 -0.02 -5.91 1.73
CA TYR A 91 -0.73 -7.08 2.22
C TYR A 91 -1.18 -6.82 3.66
N SER A 92 -2.42 -7.16 3.99
CA SER A 92 -2.94 -7.15 5.36
C SER A 92 -3.76 -8.40 5.63
N VAL A 93 -3.89 -8.73 6.91
CA VAL A 93 -4.81 -9.75 7.40
C VAL A 93 -5.88 -9.10 8.28
N HIS A 94 -7.00 -9.79 8.41
CA HIS A 94 -8.12 -9.38 9.27
C HIS A 94 -8.55 -10.55 10.14
N ASN A 95 -8.97 -10.27 11.37
CA ASN A 95 -9.52 -11.26 12.29
C ASN A 95 -10.57 -10.63 13.22
N ASN A 96 -11.82 -11.08 13.11
CA ASN A 96 -12.95 -10.65 13.95
C ASN A 96 -12.89 -11.12 15.41
N ARG A 97 -11.78 -11.75 15.84
CA ARG A 97 -11.63 -12.37 17.17
C ARG A 97 -10.23 -12.15 17.78
N ALA A 98 -9.65 -10.96 17.64
CA ALA A 98 -8.42 -10.61 18.35
C ALA A 98 -8.72 -10.28 19.83
#